data_AF-A0A4P6EVX1-F1
#
_entry.id   AF-A0A4P6EVX1-F1
#
_cell.length_a   1.000
_cell.length_b   1.000
_cell.length_c   1.000
_cell.angle_alpha   90.00
_cell.angle_beta   90.00
_cell.angle_gamma   90.00
#
_symmetry.space_group_name_H-M   'P 1'
#
loop_
_entity.id
_entity.type
_entity.pdbx_description
1 polymer ?
#
loop_
_entity_poly.entity_id
_entity_poly.type
_entity_poly.pdbx_seq_one_letter_code
_entity_poly.pdbx_strand_id
1 'polypeptide(L)'
;MGEARACFPGAFCRTVANRVAAQRRLPRYGRSEATAIESIRFAIKPSEVVCLVGESGSGKSVTSLSIMRLLGASGVIKQGSIRFNGENLLQKPESEMRKIRGKDISMVFQEPMTSLNPVFTIGSQLVEAIKLHTGLKGKSAKAQAAEMLRKAGIARAEAVMKQYPHSLSGGMRQRVVIAMALACNPKLLSVGRPFFIHALFIIEAYTLVKF
;
A
#
# COMPACT_ATOMS: atom_id res chain seq x y z
N MET A 1 16.73 22.59 7.24
CA MET A 1 15.38 22.37 6.69
C MET A 1 15.56 22.24 5.19
N GLY A 2 15.46 21.03 4.64
CA GLY A 2 15.62 20.81 3.20
C GLY A 2 14.24 20.74 2.55
N GLU A 3 13.94 21.65 1.65
CA GLU A 3 12.72 21.62 0.84
C GLU A 3 12.75 20.36 -0.04
N ALA A 4 11.77 19.48 0.18
CA ALA A 4 11.58 18.31 -0.68
C ALA A 4 11.02 18.78 -2.02
N ARG A 5 11.84 18.68 -3.08
CA ARG A 5 11.37 18.87 -4.46
C ARG A 5 10.16 17.98 -4.71
N ALA A 6 9.15 18.53 -5.38
CA ALA A 6 7.89 17.87 -5.70
C ALA A 6 8.14 16.47 -6.28
N CYS A 7 7.65 15.42 -5.62
CA CYS A 7 7.73 14.05 -6.15
C CYS A 7 6.86 13.86 -7.41
N PHE A 8 5.89 14.75 -7.66
CA PHE A 8 5.03 14.74 -8.85
C PHE A 8 4.56 16.16 -9.22
N PRO A 9 4.38 16.50 -10.52
CA PRO A 9 3.81 17.78 -10.93
C PRO A 9 2.39 17.96 -10.37
N GLY A 10 2.14 19.04 -9.62
CA GLY A 10 0.80 19.42 -9.14
C GLY A 10 0.28 18.71 -7.89
N ALA A 11 1.03 17.77 -7.29
CA ALA A 11 0.65 17.15 -6.02
C ALA A 11 1.34 17.85 -4.85
N PHE A 12 0.57 18.32 -3.85
CA PHE A 12 1.13 18.85 -2.61
C PHE A 12 1.72 17.70 -1.80
N CYS A 13 3.05 17.56 -1.86
CA CYS A 13 3.79 16.50 -1.18
C CYS A 13 4.28 17.01 0.17
N ARG A 14 3.67 16.55 1.27
CA ARG A 14 4.20 16.84 2.62
C ARG A 14 5.12 15.72 3.07
N THR A 15 6.36 16.09 3.35
CA THR A 15 7.36 15.17 3.89
C THR A 15 7.23 15.07 5.40
N VAL A 16 6.99 13.87 5.90
CA VAL A 16 7.09 13.56 7.33
C VAL A 16 8.42 12.87 7.54
N ALA A 17 9.35 13.54 8.21
CA ALA A 17 10.59 12.93 8.64
C ALA A 17 10.29 12.03 9.84
N ASN A 18 10.54 10.72 9.71
CA ASN A 18 10.44 9.84 10.86
C ASN A 18 11.70 9.98 11.70
N ARG A 19 11.68 10.86 12.72
CA ARG A 19 12.68 10.82 13.79
C ARG A 19 12.30 9.69 14.75
N VAL A 20 12.41 8.44 14.29
CA VAL A 20 12.62 7.37 15.25
C VAL A 20 14.07 7.53 15.68
N ALA A 21 14.33 7.70 16.97
CA ALA A 21 15.62 7.35 17.52
C ALA A 21 15.83 5.89 17.13
N ALA A 22 16.53 5.64 16.01
CA ALA A 22 17.01 4.33 15.68
C ALA A 22 18.04 3.99 16.76
N GLN A 23 17.58 3.65 17.96
CA GLN A 23 18.37 2.87 18.88
C GLN A 23 18.50 1.52 18.19
N ARG A 24 19.56 1.44 17.37
CA ARG A 24 20.23 0.23 16.97
C ARG A 24 20.84 -0.40 18.24
N ARG A 25 20.03 -0.65 19.27
CA ARG A 25 20.31 -1.69 20.24
C ARG A 25 19.89 -2.95 19.54
N LEU A 26 20.83 -3.52 18.77
CA LEU A 26 20.86 -4.96 18.56
C LEU A 26 20.53 -5.60 19.92
N PRO A 27 19.67 -6.62 19.98
CA PRO A 27 19.44 -7.32 21.23
C PRO A 27 20.81 -7.73 21.76
N ARG A 28 21.26 -7.04 22.82
CA ARG A 28 22.26 -7.63 23.70
C ARG A 28 21.59 -8.91 24.18
N TYR A 29 22.27 -10.03 23.99
CA TYR A 29 21.87 -11.35 24.46
C TYR A 29 21.11 -11.20 25.80
N GLY A 30 19.78 -11.38 25.79
CA GLY A 30 18.92 -11.21 26.97
C GLY A 30 17.86 -10.08 26.99
N ARG A 31 17.70 -9.22 25.97
CA ARG A 31 16.50 -8.35 25.84
C ARG A 31 15.52 -8.89 24.78
N SER A 32 14.32 -9.25 25.22
CA SER A 32 13.26 -9.91 24.44
C SER A 32 12.45 -9.00 23.53
N GLU A 33 12.61 -7.66 23.60
CA GLU A 33 11.82 -6.72 22.81
C GLU A 33 12.66 -5.52 22.32
N ALA A 34 12.45 -5.11 21.07
CA ALA A 34 13.06 -3.94 20.46
C ALA A 34 11.98 -2.96 19.98
N THR A 35 12.13 -1.67 20.33
CA THR A 35 11.19 -0.62 19.91
C THR A 35 11.51 -0.15 18.50
N ALA A 36 10.64 -0.45 17.54
CA ALA A 36 10.80 -0.04 16.15
C ALA A 36 10.32 1.40 15.87
N ILE A 37 9.38 1.92 16.68
CA ILE A 37 8.81 3.27 16.59
C ILE A 37 8.49 3.72 18.02
N GLU A 38 9.03 4.87 18.45
CA GLU A 38 8.76 5.42 19.79
C GLU A 38 7.58 6.40 19.79
N SER A 39 7.57 7.36 18.85
CA SER A 39 6.49 8.34 18.73
C SER A 39 6.43 8.90 17.33
N ILE A 40 5.30 8.73 16.66
CA ILE A 40 5.02 9.32 15.35
C ILE A 40 3.61 9.88 15.35
N ARG A 41 3.47 11.13 14.88
CA ARG A 41 2.16 11.79 14.72
C ARG A 41 2.13 12.53 13.39
N PHE A 42 1.19 12.14 12.55
CA PHE A 42 0.82 12.85 11.33
C PHE A 42 -0.65 12.58 11.04
N ALA A 43 -1.25 13.43 10.22
CA ALA A 43 -2.60 13.27 9.70
C ALA A 43 -2.51 13.41 8.18
N ILE A 44 -3.30 12.68 7.40
CA ILE A 44 -3.32 12.83 5.93
C ILE A 44 -4.68 13.41 5.57
N LYS A 45 -4.69 14.56 4.89
CA LYS A 45 -5.93 15.16 4.39
C LYS A 45 -6.33 14.50 3.06
N PRO A 46 -7.63 14.57 2.69
CA PRO A 46 -8.05 14.23 1.34
C PRO A 46 -7.20 14.98 0.31
N SER A 47 -6.82 14.29 -0.75
CA SER A 47 -6.01 14.74 -1.88
C SER A 47 -4.59 15.18 -1.53
N GLU A 48 -4.11 14.78 -0.36
CA GLU A 48 -2.73 14.97 0.06
C GLU A 48 -1.88 13.76 -0.29
N VAL A 49 -0.64 14.01 -0.73
CA VAL A 49 0.40 12.99 -0.83
C VAL A 49 1.36 13.18 0.34
N VAL A 50 1.50 12.16 1.18
CA VAL A 50 2.44 12.18 2.30
C VAL A 50 3.58 11.21 2.03
N CYS A 51 4.80 11.74 2.07
CA CYS A 51 6.01 10.95 1.93
C CYS A 51 6.68 10.77 3.29
N LEU A 52 6.74 9.53 3.77
CA LEU A 52 7.47 9.17 4.98
C LEU A 52 8.90 8.78 4.60
N VAL A 53 9.85 9.64 4.98
CA VAL A 53 11.28 9.49 4.66
C VAL A 53 12.09 9.15 5.89
N GLY A 54 13.17 8.38 5.70
CA GLY A 54 14.15 8.06 6.74
C GLY A 54 15.14 7.00 6.27
N GLU A 55 16.15 6.68 7.07
CA GLU A 55 17.15 5.66 6.76
C GLU A 55 16.57 4.23 6.75
N SER A 56 17.32 3.27 6.19
CA SER A 56 16.91 1.85 6.30
C SER A 56 16.76 1.46 7.78
N GLY A 57 15.68 0.76 8.14
CA GLY A 57 15.39 0.41 9.54
C GLY A 57 14.72 1.50 10.38
N SER A 58 14.45 2.70 9.84
CA SER A 58 13.79 3.81 10.56
C SER A 58 12.29 3.62 10.85
N GLY A 59 11.78 2.38 10.82
CA GLY A 59 10.37 2.08 11.11
C GLY A 59 9.36 2.37 9.99
N LYS A 60 9.76 2.82 8.77
CA LYS A 60 8.80 3.13 7.68
C LYS A 60 7.84 1.99 7.35
N SER A 61 8.38 0.80 7.11
CA SER A 61 7.55 -0.39 6.80
C SER A 61 6.66 -0.75 7.99
N VAL A 62 7.18 -0.65 9.21
CA VAL A 62 6.43 -0.89 10.44
C VAL A 62 5.27 0.11 10.56
N THR A 63 5.45 1.39 10.23
CA THR A 63 4.38 2.39 10.22
C THR A 63 3.26 1.99 9.25
N SER A 64 3.61 1.62 8.02
CA SER A 64 2.64 1.20 7.00
C SER A 64 1.86 -0.05 7.42
N LEU A 65 2.58 -1.08 7.90
CA LEU A 65 1.98 -2.31 8.39
C LEU A 65 1.12 -2.08 9.65
N SER A 66 1.48 -1.12 10.50
CA SER A 66 0.70 -0.75 11.69
C SER A 66 -0.65 -0.16 11.30
N ILE A 67 -0.69 0.72 10.30
CA ILE A 67 -1.94 1.30 9.77
C ILE A 67 -2.87 0.21 9.27
N MET A 68 -2.32 -0.77 8.55
CA MET A 68 -3.07 -1.91 8.02
C MET A 68 -3.35 -3.00 9.07
N ARG A 69 -2.78 -2.89 10.28
CA ARG A 69 -2.78 -3.94 11.32
C ARG A 69 -2.28 -5.29 10.78
N LEU A 70 -1.17 -5.27 10.04
CA LEU A 70 -0.52 -6.42 9.41
C LEU A 70 0.87 -6.72 10.03
N LEU A 71 1.14 -6.29 11.25
CA LEU A 71 2.42 -6.58 11.94
C LEU A 71 2.61 -8.07 12.27
N GLY A 72 1.53 -8.85 12.34
CA GLY A 72 1.57 -10.26 12.69
C GLY A 72 2.15 -10.51 14.09
N ALA A 73 2.81 -11.66 14.28
CA ALA A 73 3.52 -11.98 15.52
C ALA A 73 4.83 -11.18 15.69
N SER A 74 5.28 -10.47 14.65
CA SER A 74 6.57 -9.78 14.62
C SER A 74 6.54 -8.40 15.29
N GLY A 75 5.37 -7.92 15.73
CA GLY A 75 5.28 -6.63 16.41
C GLY A 75 3.92 -6.35 17.03
N VAL A 76 3.92 -5.60 18.13
CA VAL A 76 2.72 -5.20 18.87
C VAL A 76 2.67 -3.68 18.98
N ILE A 77 1.50 -3.10 18.76
CA ILE A 77 1.25 -1.67 18.99
C ILE A 77 0.89 -1.52 20.47
N LYS A 78 1.84 -1.03 21.29
CA LYS A 78 1.62 -0.88 22.74
C LYS A 78 0.67 0.26 23.09
N GLN A 79 0.76 1.38 22.37
CA GLN A 79 0.04 2.61 22.66
C GLN A 79 -0.26 3.41 21.38
N GLY A 80 -1.25 4.30 21.44
CA GLY A 80 -1.61 5.21 20.36
C GLY A 80 -2.99 4.95 19.75
N SER A 81 -3.30 5.67 18.67
CA SER A 81 -4.54 5.48 17.91
C SER A 81 -4.29 5.74 16.43
N ILE A 82 -4.94 4.96 15.58
CA ILE A 82 -4.90 5.13 14.12
C ILE A 82 -6.32 5.40 13.68
N ARG A 83 -6.62 6.62 13.26
CA ARG A 83 -7.97 7.03 12.88
C ARG A 83 -8.11 7.16 11.37
N PHE A 84 -9.16 6.57 10.83
CA PHE A 84 -9.54 6.68 9.43
C PHE A 84 -11.03 7.04 9.35
N ASN A 85 -11.35 8.14 8.67
CA ASN A 85 -12.71 8.72 8.64
C ASN A 85 -13.36 8.85 10.03
N GLY A 86 -12.57 9.27 11.03
CA GLY A 86 -13.03 9.46 12.41
C GLY A 86 -13.01 8.20 13.28
N GLU A 87 -12.89 7.01 12.68
CA GLU A 87 -12.97 5.73 13.39
C GLU A 87 -11.58 5.18 13.74
N ASN A 88 -11.40 4.65 14.96
CA ASN A 88 -10.13 4.08 15.40
C ASN A 88 -9.95 2.64 14.89
N LEU A 89 -9.05 2.44 13.92
CA LEU A 89 -8.76 1.15 13.31
C LEU A 89 -8.26 0.10 14.30
N LEU A 90 -7.56 0.52 15.37
CA LEU A 90 -7.02 -0.40 16.38
C LEU A 90 -8.11 -1.10 17.20
N GLN A 91 -9.28 -0.48 17.31
CA GLN A 91 -10.41 -1.00 18.09
C GLN A 91 -11.40 -1.83 17.26
N LYS A 92 -11.22 -1.88 15.94
CA LYS A 92 -12.14 -2.62 15.06
C LYS A 92 -11.96 -4.13 15.17
N PRO A 93 -13.03 -4.93 15.06
CA PRO A 93 -12.90 -6.37 14.89
C PRO A 93 -12.26 -6.71 13.53
N GLU A 94 -11.66 -7.89 13.43
CA GLU A 94 -10.98 -8.34 12.19
C GLU A 94 -11.94 -8.41 10.99
N SER A 95 -13.22 -8.72 11.22
CA SER A 95 -14.26 -8.72 10.18
C SER A 95 -14.49 -7.34 9.57
N GLU A 96 -14.40 -6.26 10.36
CA GLU A 96 -14.48 -4.89 9.85
C GLU A 96 -13.18 -4.45 9.18
N MET A 97 -12.02 -4.81 9.76
CA MET A 97 -10.73 -4.55 9.12
C MET A 97 -10.65 -5.17 7.73
N ARG A 98 -11.20 -6.37 7.53
CA ARG A 98 -11.28 -7.02 6.20
C ARG A 98 -12.11 -6.23 5.19
N LYS A 99 -13.15 -5.49 5.63
CA LYS A 99 -13.96 -4.63 4.75
C LYS A 99 -13.21 -3.36 4.37
N ILE A 100 -12.39 -2.83 5.29
CA ILE A 100 -11.60 -1.61 5.08
C ILE A 100 -10.39 -1.90 4.18
N ARG A 101 -9.68 -3.00 4.43
CA ARG A 101 -8.54 -3.44 3.61
C ARG A 101 -8.99 -3.77 2.19
N GLY A 102 -8.24 -3.33 1.20
CA GLY A 102 -8.54 -3.48 -0.22
C GLY A 102 -9.56 -2.47 -0.74
N LYS A 103 -10.70 -2.29 -0.04
CA LYS A 103 -11.80 -1.40 -0.49
C LYS A 103 -11.57 0.07 -0.15
N ASP A 104 -11.27 0.39 1.11
CA ASP A 104 -11.09 1.78 1.56
C ASP A 104 -9.61 2.14 1.70
N ILE A 105 -8.79 1.19 2.16
CA ILE A 105 -7.35 1.34 2.28
C ILE A 105 -6.67 0.17 1.55
N SER A 106 -5.83 0.50 0.58
CA SER A 106 -5.07 -0.47 -0.21
C SER A 106 -3.57 -0.29 -0.02
N MET A 107 -2.82 -1.35 -0.26
CA MET A 107 -1.37 -1.35 -0.10
C MET A 107 -0.69 -2.06 -1.27
N VAL A 108 0.35 -1.42 -1.81
CA VAL A 108 1.29 -2.03 -2.76
C VAL A 108 2.56 -2.36 -1.98
N PHE A 109 2.87 -3.65 -1.86
CA PHE A 109 4.07 -4.13 -1.16
C PHE A 109 5.35 -3.85 -1.96
N GLN A 110 6.48 -3.82 -1.26
CA GLN A 110 7.80 -3.44 -1.79
C GLN A 110 8.32 -4.38 -2.88
N GLU A 111 7.77 -5.59 -2.99
CA GLU A 111 8.14 -6.57 -4.01
C GLU A 111 6.90 -7.02 -4.81
N PRO A 112 6.68 -6.50 -6.03
CA PRO A 112 5.54 -6.89 -6.84
C PRO A 112 5.55 -8.38 -7.23
N MET A 113 6.73 -9.01 -7.15
CA MET A 113 6.96 -10.42 -7.49
C MET A 113 6.31 -11.40 -6.51
N THR A 114 6.19 -11.04 -5.24
CA THR A 114 5.55 -11.88 -4.21
C THR A 114 4.06 -11.62 -4.09
N SER A 115 3.55 -10.56 -4.71
CA SER A 115 2.15 -10.14 -4.60
C SER A 115 1.21 -10.85 -5.58
N LEU A 116 1.73 -11.47 -6.63
CA LEU A 116 0.95 -12.22 -7.61
C LEU A 116 1.20 -13.73 -7.43
N ASN A 117 0.12 -14.51 -7.37
CA ASN A 117 0.21 -15.96 -7.34
C ASN A 117 0.53 -16.48 -8.75
N PRO A 118 1.64 -17.23 -8.96
CA PRO A 118 2.10 -17.65 -10.28
C PRO A 118 1.21 -18.72 -10.94
N VAL A 119 0.34 -19.38 -10.17
CA VAL A 119 -0.55 -20.46 -10.63
C VAL A 119 -1.85 -19.91 -11.22
N PHE A 120 -2.17 -18.64 -10.95
CA PHE A 120 -3.39 -18.00 -11.44
C PHE A 120 -3.09 -16.96 -12.52
N THR A 121 -4.05 -16.77 -13.43
CA THR A 121 -3.93 -15.70 -14.43
C THR A 121 -4.07 -14.33 -13.78
N ILE A 122 -3.61 -13.29 -14.47
CA ILE A 122 -3.76 -11.91 -14.01
C ILE A 122 -5.26 -11.56 -13.84
N GLY A 123 -6.07 -11.96 -14.82
CA GLY A 123 -7.49 -11.67 -14.83
C GLY A 123 -8.24 -12.36 -13.68
N SER A 124 -7.91 -13.61 -13.34
CA SER A 124 -8.59 -14.30 -12.24
C SER A 124 -8.31 -13.62 -10.91
N GLN A 125 -7.06 -13.23 -10.64
CA GLN A 125 -6.65 -12.56 -9.41
C GLN A 125 -7.30 -11.17 -9.25
N LEU A 126 -7.30 -10.35 -10.31
CA LEU A 126 -7.97 -9.04 -10.27
C LEU A 126 -9.48 -9.18 -10.06
N VAL A 127 -10.13 -10.10 -10.79
CA VAL A 127 -11.58 -10.31 -10.69
C VAL A 127 -11.97 -10.85 -9.32
N GLU A 128 -11.16 -11.71 -8.72
CA GLU A 128 -11.37 -12.20 -7.36
C GLU A 128 -11.29 -11.07 -6.34
N ALA A 129 -10.25 -10.23 -6.38
CA ALA A 129 -10.12 -9.07 -5.50
C ALA A 129 -11.33 -8.13 -5.62
N ILE A 130 -11.76 -7.81 -6.85
CA ILE A 130 -12.94 -6.98 -7.11
C ILE A 130 -14.20 -7.62 -6.51
N LYS A 131 -14.42 -8.93 -6.75
CA LYS A 131 -15.59 -9.65 -6.24
C LYS A 131 -15.66 -9.60 -4.72
N LEU A 132 -14.54 -9.85 -4.04
CA LEU A 132 -14.46 -9.92 -2.58
C LEU A 132 -14.75 -8.56 -1.92
N HIS A 133 -14.28 -7.46 -2.52
CA HIS A 133 -14.31 -6.14 -1.87
C HIS A 133 -15.41 -5.19 -2.40
N THR A 134 -15.98 -5.44 -3.57
CA THR A 134 -17.01 -4.56 -4.18
C THR A 134 -18.38 -5.23 -4.35
N GLY A 135 -18.44 -6.57 -4.30
CA GLY A 135 -19.67 -7.32 -4.58
C GLY A 135 -20.03 -7.45 -6.07
N LEU A 136 -19.26 -6.85 -6.98
CA LEU A 136 -19.44 -6.99 -8.43
C LEU A 136 -19.16 -8.42 -8.89
N LYS A 137 -19.90 -8.91 -9.89
CA LYS A 137 -19.85 -10.31 -10.34
C LYS A 137 -19.90 -10.42 -11.87
N GLY A 138 -19.45 -11.57 -12.38
CA GLY A 138 -19.58 -11.92 -13.79
C GLY A 138 -18.90 -10.91 -14.73
N LYS A 139 -19.66 -10.38 -15.69
CA LYS A 139 -19.16 -9.46 -16.73
C LYS A 139 -18.73 -8.11 -16.16
N SER A 140 -19.40 -7.58 -15.13
CA SER A 140 -19.05 -6.27 -14.56
C SER A 140 -17.70 -6.29 -13.86
N ALA A 141 -17.41 -7.34 -13.10
CA ALA A 141 -16.10 -7.50 -12.46
C ALA A 141 -14.96 -7.65 -13.49
N LYS A 142 -15.19 -8.38 -14.59
CA LYS A 142 -14.22 -8.49 -15.70
C LYS A 142 -13.98 -7.15 -16.39
N ALA A 143 -15.03 -6.38 -16.65
CA ALA A 143 -14.94 -5.06 -17.27
C ALA A 143 -14.15 -4.09 -16.39
N GLN A 144 -14.40 -4.09 -15.08
CA GLN A 144 -13.64 -3.27 -14.13
C GLN A 144 -12.17 -3.70 -14.06
N ALA A 145 -11.87 -5.01 -14.03
CA ALA A 145 -10.49 -5.49 -14.07
C ALA A 145 -9.74 -4.98 -15.31
N ALA A 146 -10.37 -5.08 -16.49
CA ALA A 146 -9.79 -4.58 -17.75
C ALA A 146 -9.58 -3.05 -17.72
N GLU A 147 -10.56 -2.31 -17.22
CA GLU A 147 -10.47 -0.85 -17.05
C GLU A 147 -9.30 -0.45 -16.15
N MET A 148 -9.08 -1.16 -15.05
CA MET A 148 -8.00 -0.85 -14.12
C MET A 148 -6.62 -1.15 -14.71
N LEU A 149 -6.51 -2.22 -15.51
CA LEU A 149 -5.29 -2.49 -16.27
C LEU A 149 -5.02 -1.40 -17.31
N ARG A 150 -6.06 -0.93 -18.03
CA ARG A 150 -5.93 0.19 -18.98
C ARG A 150 -5.47 1.47 -18.29
N LYS A 151 -6.04 1.78 -17.12
CA LYS A 151 -5.61 2.92 -16.28
C LYS A 151 -4.16 2.81 -15.78
N ALA A 152 -3.63 1.60 -15.60
CA ALA A 152 -2.21 1.38 -15.31
C ALA A 152 -1.31 1.40 -16.57
N GLY A 153 -1.85 1.82 -17.72
CA GLY A 153 -1.15 1.92 -19.00
C GLY A 153 -0.92 0.58 -19.71
N ILE A 154 -1.73 -0.44 -19.41
CA ILE A 154 -1.70 -1.73 -20.12
C ILE A 154 -2.75 -1.69 -21.23
N ALA A 155 -2.33 -1.30 -22.45
CA ALA A 155 -3.22 -1.12 -23.58
C ALA A 155 -3.98 -2.40 -23.98
N ARG A 156 -3.30 -3.55 -23.98
CA ARG A 156 -3.89 -4.86 -24.30
C ARG A 156 -4.41 -5.57 -23.05
N ALA A 157 -5.27 -4.91 -22.28
CA ALA A 157 -5.74 -5.37 -20.98
C ALA A 157 -6.36 -6.77 -21.04
N GLU A 158 -7.25 -7.02 -21.99
CA GLU A 158 -7.97 -8.30 -22.16
C GLU A 158 -7.02 -9.45 -22.51
N ALA A 159 -5.95 -9.16 -23.26
CA ALA A 159 -4.91 -10.15 -23.57
C ALA A 159 -4.07 -10.44 -22.33
N VAL A 160 -3.65 -9.41 -21.59
CA VAL A 160 -2.86 -9.55 -20.36
C VAL A 160 -3.64 -10.26 -19.26
N MET A 161 -4.96 -10.06 -19.16
CA MET A 161 -5.82 -10.79 -18.22
C MET A 161 -5.76 -12.31 -18.41
N LYS A 162 -5.45 -12.81 -19.62
CA LYS A 162 -5.34 -14.24 -19.90
C LYS A 162 -3.94 -14.80 -19.62
N GLN A 163 -2.95 -13.94 -19.38
CA GLN A 163 -1.57 -14.34 -19.15
C GLN A 163 -1.33 -14.67 -17.67
N TYR A 164 -0.24 -15.39 -17.42
CA TYR A 164 0.26 -15.66 -16.08
C TYR A 164 1.34 -14.65 -15.68
N PRO A 165 1.59 -14.45 -14.37
CA PRO A 165 2.63 -13.53 -13.91
C PRO A 165 3.99 -13.79 -14.56
N HIS A 166 4.40 -15.06 -14.69
CA HIS A 166 5.69 -15.43 -15.25
C HIS A 166 5.86 -15.03 -16.73
N SER A 167 4.78 -14.81 -17.48
CA SER A 167 4.79 -14.38 -18.88
C SER A 167 5.00 -12.87 -19.05
N LEU A 168 4.96 -12.09 -17.97
CA LEU A 168 5.07 -10.62 -17.99
C LEU A 168 6.47 -10.14 -17.63
N SER A 169 6.89 -9.02 -18.20
CA SER A 169 8.10 -8.29 -17.75
C SER A 169 7.91 -7.74 -16.34
N GLY A 170 9.01 -7.44 -15.63
CA GLY A 170 8.95 -6.87 -14.28
C GLY A 170 8.12 -5.58 -14.20
N GLY A 171 8.30 -4.67 -15.18
CA GLY A 171 7.53 -3.43 -15.26
C GLY A 171 6.04 -3.67 -15.52
N MET A 172 5.68 -4.67 -16.34
CA MET A 172 4.28 -5.04 -16.53
C MET A 172 3.67 -5.62 -15.26
N ARG A 173 4.39 -6.47 -14.52
CA ARG A 173 3.93 -7.00 -13.22
C ARG A 173 3.70 -5.87 -12.22
N GLN A 174 4.60 -4.88 -12.16
CA GLN A 174 4.43 -3.72 -11.30
C GLN A 174 3.15 -2.95 -11.65
N ARG A 175 2.91 -2.68 -12.94
CA ARG A 175 1.66 -2.04 -13.40
C ARG A 175 0.42 -2.86 -13.05
N VAL A 176 0.48 -4.18 -13.16
CA VAL A 176 -0.61 -5.07 -12.73
C VAL A 176 -0.87 -4.95 -11.23
N VAL A 177 0.17 -4.98 -10.40
CA VAL A 177 0.02 -4.87 -8.94
C VAL A 177 -0.57 -3.51 -8.56
N ILE A 178 -0.15 -2.43 -9.23
CA ILE A 178 -0.76 -1.10 -9.07
C ILE A 178 -2.24 -1.14 -9.47
N ALA A 179 -2.57 -1.72 -10.64
CA ALA A 179 -3.96 -1.87 -11.08
C ALA A 179 -4.82 -2.65 -10.08
N MET A 180 -4.28 -3.74 -9.51
CA MET A 180 -4.95 -4.55 -8.50
C MET A 180 -5.19 -3.76 -7.21
N ALA A 181 -4.20 -2.99 -6.75
CA ALA A 181 -4.34 -2.14 -5.58
C ALA A 181 -5.38 -1.03 -5.78
N LEU A 182 -5.52 -0.51 -7.00
CA LEU A 182 -6.51 0.51 -7.36
C LEU A 182 -7.88 -0.07 -7.73
N ALA A 183 -8.00 -1.39 -7.90
CA ALA A 183 -9.15 -2.01 -8.53
C ALA A 183 -10.46 -1.77 -7.78
N CYS A 184 -10.40 -1.66 -6.45
CA CYS A 184 -11.56 -1.43 -5.60
C CYS A 184 -11.82 0.05 -5.30
N ASN A 185 -11.11 0.96 -5.97
CA ASN A 185 -11.20 2.39 -5.80
C ASN A 185 -10.98 2.86 -4.34
N PRO A 186 -9.82 2.52 -3.74
CA PRO A 186 -9.54 2.85 -2.35
C PRO A 186 -9.44 4.36 -2.14
N LYS A 187 -9.78 4.81 -0.94
CA LYS A 187 -9.57 6.21 -0.52
C LYS A 187 -8.10 6.43 -0.20
N LEU A 188 -7.46 5.49 0.48
CA LEU A 188 -6.04 5.59 0.87
C LEU A 188 -5.23 4.47 0.21
N LEU A 189 -4.10 4.81 -0.38
CA LEU A 189 -3.16 3.87 -0.98
C LEU A 189 -1.77 4.05 -0.38
N SER A 190 -1.26 3.01 0.27
CA SER A 190 0.12 2.97 0.78
C SER A 190 1.02 2.22 -0.20
N VAL A 191 2.06 2.86 -0.71
CA VAL A 191 3.03 2.27 -1.64
C VAL A 191 4.39 2.13 -0.97
N GLY A 192 4.82 0.90 -0.79
CA GLY A 192 6.17 0.58 -0.36
C GLY A 192 7.16 0.75 -1.52
N ARG A 193 8.10 1.71 -1.38
CA ARG A 193 9.28 1.91 -2.23
C ARG A 193 9.04 1.73 -3.75
N PRO A 194 8.48 2.72 -4.44
CA PRO A 194 8.28 2.63 -5.88
C PRO A 194 9.61 2.52 -6.66
N PHE A 195 10.66 3.29 -6.36
CA PHE A 195 12.00 3.21 -6.98
C PHE A 195 13.06 3.94 -6.12
N PHE A 196 14.28 3.37 -6.01
CA PHE A 196 15.60 3.90 -5.53
C PHE A 196 15.72 4.88 -4.34
N ILE A 197 14.65 5.33 -3.70
CA ILE A 197 14.67 6.27 -2.58
C ILE A 197 14.06 5.56 -1.36
N HIS A 198 14.65 5.73 -0.17
CA HIS A 198 14.15 5.21 1.10
C HIS A 198 12.85 5.92 1.56
N ALA A 199 11.80 5.85 0.74
CA ALA A 199 10.53 6.53 0.93
C ALA A 199 9.35 5.53 0.95
N LEU A 200 8.44 5.73 1.90
CA LEU A 200 7.10 5.16 1.87
C LEU A 200 6.16 6.29 1.44
N PHE A 201 5.41 6.06 0.36
CA PHE A 201 4.41 7.02 -0.10
C PHE A 201 3.04 6.57 0.40
N ILE A 202 2.34 7.45 1.08
CA ILE A 202 0.93 7.27 1.39
C ILE A 202 0.19 8.31 0.55
N ILE A 203 -0.54 7.81 -0.43
CA ILE A 203 -1.16 8.58 -1.51
C ILE A 203 -2.67 8.36 -1.44
N GLU A 204 -3.48 9.39 -1.63
CA GLU A 204 -4.89 9.18 -1.99
C GLU A 204 -4.96 8.56 -3.40
N ALA A 205 -5.69 7.46 -3.57
CA ALA A 205 -5.54 6.59 -4.74
C ALA A 205 -5.78 7.28 -6.10
N TYR A 206 -6.64 8.31 -6.14
CA TYR A 206 -6.97 9.04 -7.36
C TYR A 206 -5.80 9.86 -7.94
N THR A 207 -4.78 10.19 -7.14
CA THR A 207 -3.60 10.92 -7.64
C THR A 207 -2.70 10.03 -8.50
N LEU A 208 -2.77 8.69 -8.35
CA LEU A 208 -1.93 7.74 -9.10
C LEU A 208 -2.42 7.40 -10.51
N VAL A 209 -3.67 7.73 -10.85
CA VAL A 209 -4.29 7.39 -12.15
C VAL A 209 -4.15 8.53 -13.18
N LYS A 210 -3.66 9.71 -12.78
CA LYS A 210 -3.49 10.88 -13.65
C LYS A 210 -2.12 10.97 -14.35
N PHE A 211 -1.38 9.86 -14.44
CA PHE A 211 -0.11 9.78 -15.18
C PHE A 211 -0.31 9.30 -16.61
#